data_AF-A0A161Z7Z8-F1
#
_entry.id   AF-A0A161Z7Z8-F1
#
_cell.length_a   1.000
_cell.length_b   1.000
_cell.length_c   1.000
_cell.angle_alpha   90.00
_cell.angle_beta   90.00
_cell.angle_gamma   90.00
#
_symmetry.space_group_name_H-M   'P 1'
#
loop_
_entity.id
_entity.type
_entity.pdbx_description
1 polymer ?
#
loop_
_entity_poly.entity_id
_entity_poly.type
_entity_poly.pdbx_seq_one_letter_code
_entity_poly.pdbx_strand_id
1 'polypeptide(L)'
;MDSYIRWFQRFIWIGIVMNMVFAIPALFAPALLTSMLGMPPQLSDPWLENAGMLLVGISLFYMPSGFNAPRYVVHSWLCVLSRLVAVAFWIYLINTSNQAQVFVPMLLGDLSMFLILGVLLYLGSAPANRPWALLRDGWLEWRAAWARRWQRHSFKVATLVVVLALGFIGYETWYQMLRVVPAEQYASDEDHYKYGAIGLGIEARIPYYLFAVLPQMCPDKLPKPGGYEVFGFLYENGKDLPIGMAKRQIGYPTVEPNCALCHTGSYRANTSDVAIPVATAPANTLQLQAFQWFAYNCASDPTFTPEAVMTAINSKFQLGFFERLYNRYVIIPMATSALVKQKQAYAWQRLRAPQGPGRTDTFNPTKMVVFGFPDDSTIGTVDLPQVWNQKPRESLYLHWDGNNNDIHERNYAAAMAVGATPESVLPASFNRVTNWLLGHKAPAWPFALDQAKVARGKPVWENNCAGCHDFGRTDTGQVTTSIDELGTDPHRLNSFTNGLVTAFHGFKKSPFDFGAYRKTQSYSNTPTDGVWLRAPYLHNGSVPTLWDLLQPPEKRPLVFFTGSDVYDQDKVGFVTSGQQMKASADFKYDTRLEGNHNGGHLYGTQLSELDKRALIEFMKTL
;
A
#
# COMPACT_ATOMS: atom_id res chain seq x y z
N MET A 1 -47.16 30.28 -29.54
CA MET A 1 -46.02 29.87 -28.70
C MET A 1 -44.76 29.95 -29.55
N ASP A 2 -43.74 30.66 -29.06
CA ASP A 2 -42.46 30.84 -29.76
C ASP A 2 -41.90 29.48 -30.23
N SER A 3 -41.40 29.42 -31.47
CA SER A 3 -40.81 28.22 -32.05
C SER A 3 -39.62 27.72 -31.21
N TYR A 4 -38.82 28.64 -30.66
CA TYR A 4 -37.67 28.30 -29.83
C TYR A 4 -38.08 27.64 -28.52
N ILE A 5 -39.14 28.12 -27.85
CA ILE A 5 -39.66 27.52 -26.62
C ILE A 5 -40.23 26.13 -26.88
N ARG A 6 -40.94 25.91 -28.00
CA ARG A 6 -41.44 24.58 -28.37
C ARG A 6 -40.30 23.58 -28.54
N TRP A 7 -39.20 24.00 -29.18
CA TRP A 7 -38.03 23.14 -29.34
C TRP A 7 -37.30 22.93 -28.02
N PHE A 8 -37.15 23.96 -27.18
CA PHE A 8 -36.58 23.80 -25.84
C PHE A 8 -37.33 22.72 -25.05
N GLN A 9 -38.66 22.80 -25.01
CA GLN A 9 -39.51 21.83 -24.32
C GLN A 9 -39.36 20.40 -24.84
N ARG A 10 -39.25 20.24 -26.17
CA ARG A 10 -38.96 18.93 -26.78
C ARG A 10 -37.60 18.39 -26.38
N PHE A 11 -36.57 19.24 -26.37
CA PHE A 11 -35.22 18.85 -25.97
C PHE A 11 -35.13 18.52 -24.47
N ILE A 12 -35.96 19.12 -23.61
CA ILE A 12 -36.09 18.67 -22.21
C ILE A 12 -36.57 17.22 -22.15
N TRP A 13 -37.61 16.87 -22.92
CA TRP A 13 -38.12 15.48 -22.97
C TRP A 13 -37.10 14.50 -23.57
N ILE A 14 -36.40 14.90 -24.64
CA ILE A 14 -35.30 14.11 -25.20
C ILE A 14 -34.22 13.87 -24.14
N GLY A 15 -33.85 14.91 -23.39
CA GLY A 15 -32.88 14.80 -22.31
C GLY A 15 -33.33 13.89 -21.15
N ILE A 16 -34.61 13.91 -20.81
CA ILE A 16 -35.20 12.97 -19.84
C ILE A 16 -35.07 11.53 -20.35
N VAL A 17 -35.42 11.28 -21.62
CA VAL A 17 -35.29 9.94 -22.23
C VAL A 17 -33.83 9.49 -22.25
N MET A 18 -32.89 10.35 -22.66
CA MET A 18 -31.45 10.05 -22.64
C MET A 18 -30.95 9.73 -21.23
N ASN A 19 -31.37 10.51 -20.22
CA ASN A 19 -31.06 10.22 -18.84
C ASN A 19 -31.57 8.83 -18.43
N MET A 20 -32.77 8.41 -18.87
CA MET A 20 -33.34 7.11 -18.52
C MET A 20 -32.58 5.94 -19.16
N VAL A 21 -32.03 6.12 -20.37
CA VAL A 21 -31.15 5.13 -21.02
C VAL A 21 -29.94 4.79 -20.15
N PHE A 22 -29.43 5.76 -19.39
CA PHE A 22 -28.34 5.54 -18.43
C PHE A 22 -28.85 5.12 -17.04
N ALA A 23 -29.85 5.81 -16.51
CA ALA A 23 -30.31 5.68 -15.13
C ALA A 23 -30.96 4.33 -14.83
N ILE A 24 -31.74 3.77 -15.78
CA ILE A 24 -32.44 2.49 -15.58
C ILE A 24 -31.44 1.33 -15.50
N PRO A 25 -30.48 1.17 -16.46
CA PRO A 25 -29.41 0.19 -16.29
C PRO A 25 -28.57 0.44 -15.04
N ALA A 26 -28.22 1.68 -14.71
CA ALA A 26 -27.45 1.98 -13.51
C ALA A 26 -28.16 1.53 -12.21
N LEU A 27 -29.49 1.64 -12.15
CA LEU A 27 -30.29 1.33 -10.97
C LEU A 27 -30.60 -0.17 -10.82
N PHE A 28 -30.80 -0.90 -11.92
CA PHE A 28 -31.29 -2.29 -11.88
C PHE A 28 -30.32 -3.32 -12.47
N ALA A 29 -29.32 -2.88 -13.24
CA ALA A 29 -28.33 -3.73 -13.87
C ALA A 29 -26.93 -3.04 -13.93
N PRO A 30 -26.39 -2.55 -12.80
CA PRO A 30 -25.14 -1.77 -12.79
C PRO A 30 -23.94 -2.53 -13.37
N ALA A 31 -23.81 -3.84 -13.09
CA ALA A 31 -22.77 -4.69 -13.67
C ALA A 31 -22.84 -4.79 -15.21
N LEU A 32 -24.04 -4.75 -15.79
CA LEU A 32 -24.20 -4.72 -17.25
C LEU A 32 -23.72 -3.38 -17.81
N LEU A 33 -24.04 -2.28 -17.14
CA LEU A 33 -23.66 -0.93 -17.55
C LEU A 33 -22.14 -0.72 -17.47
N THR A 34 -21.49 -1.17 -16.39
CA THR A 34 -20.03 -1.10 -16.25
C THR A 34 -19.33 -1.95 -17.30
N SER A 35 -19.85 -3.15 -17.58
CA SER A 35 -19.34 -4.01 -18.65
C SER A 35 -19.47 -3.37 -20.03
N MET A 36 -20.61 -2.73 -20.35
CA MET A 36 -20.80 -2.03 -21.63
C MET A 36 -19.83 -0.85 -21.81
N LEU A 37 -19.46 -0.20 -20.70
CA LEU A 37 -18.51 0.92 -20.67
C LEU A 37 -17.05 0.46 -20.59
N GLY A 38 -16.78 -0.84 -20.58
CA GLY A 38 -15.43 -1.40 -20.45
C GLY A 38 -14.79 -1.14 -19.07
N MET A 39 -15.60 -0.86 -18.05
CA MET A 39 -15.14 -0.64 -16.68
C MET A 39 -15.01 -1.98 -15.92
N PRO A 40 -14.03 -2.11 -15.02
CA PRO A 40 -13.85 -3.34 -14.25
C PRO A 40 -15.04 -3.57 -13.30
N PRO A 41 -15.44 -4.84 -13.08
CA PRO A 41 -16.52 -5.16 -12.14
C PRO A 41 -16.15 -4.73 -10.72
N GLN A 42 -17.03 -3.98 -10.04
CA GLN A 42 -16.85 -3.59 -8.64
C GLN A 42 -17.65 -4.49 -7.71
N LEU A 43 -17.11 -4.75 -6.52
CA LEU A 43 -17.73 -5.61 -5.48
C LEU A 43 -18.98 -5.00 -4.83
N SER A 44 -19.26 -3.71 -5.07
CA SER A 44 -20.51 -3.08 -4.64
C SER A 44 -20.90 -1.94 -5.59
N ASP A 45 -22.05 -2.09 -6.24
CA ASP A 45 -22.66 -1.07 -7.09
C ASP A 45 -23.56 0.01 -6.40
N PRO A 46 -23.73 0.12 -5.05
CA PRO A 46 -24.65 1.10 -4.46
C PRO A 46 -24.43 2.54 -4.90
N TRP A 47 -23.21 2.93 -5.27
CA TRP A 47 -22.92 4.28 -5.75
C TRP A 47 -23.43 4.52 -7.16
N LEU A 48 -23.33 3.53 -8.05
CA LEU A 48 -23.86 3.61 -9.40
C LEU A 48 -25.39 3.50 -9.38
N GLU A 49 -25.93 2.64 -8.52
CA GLU A 49 -27.37 2.55 -8.25
C GLU A 49 -27.91 3.86 -7.68
N ASN A 50 -27.21 4.47 -6.72
CA ASN A 50 -27.54 5.78 -6.16
C ASN A 50 -27.48 6.88 -7.24
N ALA A 51 -26.48 6.86 -8.13
CA ALA A 51 -26.42 7.80 -9.24
C ALA A 51 -27.61 7.61 -10.21
N GLY A 52 -27.99 6.37 -10.51
CA GLY A 52 -29.19 6.04 -11.28
C GLY A 52 -30.46 6.57 -10.62
N MET A 53 -30.66 6.29 -9.33
CA MET A 53 -31.79 6.78 -8.53
C MET A 53 -31.88 8.31 -8.54
N LEU A 54 -30.75 9.00 -8.28
CA LEU A 54 -30.70 10.46 -8.29
C LEU A 54 -31.01 11.03 -9.68
N LEU A 55 -30.51 10.40 -10.75
CA LEU A 55 -30.76 10.85 -12.12
C LEU A 55 -32.21 10.65 -12.55
N VAL A 56 -32.91 9.61 -12.05
CA VAL A 56 -34.37 9.49 -12.16
C VAL A 56 -35.05 10.66 -11.45
N GLY A 57 -34.70 10.94 -10.20
CA GLY A 57 -35.28 12.04 -9.43
C GLY A 57 -35.08 13.40 -10.09
N ILE A 58 -33.87 13.68 -10.57
CA ILE A 58 -33.53 14.91 -11.32
C ILE A 58 -34.36 15.01 -12.61
N SER A 59 -34.57 13.90 -13.32
CA SER A 59 -35.34 13.89 -14.56
C SER A 59 -36.83 14.17 -14.32
N LEU A 60 -37.39 13.73 -13.19
CA LEU A 60 -38.74 14.14 -12.78
C LEU A 60 -38.80 15.64 -12.54
N PHE A 61 -37.77 16.22 -11.90
CA PHE A 61 -37.69 17.66 -11.70
C PHE A 61 -37.54 18.44 -13.00
N TYR A 62 -37.12 17.85 -14.13
CA TYR A 62 -37.09 18.55 -15.42
C TYR A 62 -38.46 18.67 -16.10
N MET A 63 -39.44 17.84 -15.73
CA MET A 63 -40.75 17.79 -16.40
C MET A 63 -41.52 19.12 -16.41
N PRO A 64 -41.55 19.95 -15.35
CA PRO A 64 -42.24 21.24 -15.38
C PRO A 64 -41.73 22.16 -16.51
N SER A 65 -40.42 22.18 -16.75
CA SER A 65 -39.80 22.91 -17.86
C SER A 65 -40.18 22.32 -19.22
N GLY A 66 -40.32 20.99 -19.30
CA GLY A 66 -40.80 20.30 -20.50
C GLY A 66 -42.27 20.59 -20.83
N PHE A 67 -43.13 20.77 -19.83
CA PHE A 67 -44.55 21.07 -20.03
C PHE A 67 -44.84 22.56 -20.27
N ASN A 68 -44.21 23.46 -19.51
CA ASN A 68 -44.46 24.90 -19.61
C ASN A 68 -43.26 25.74 -19.15
N ALA A 69 -42.22 25.80 -19.98
CA ALA A 69 -41.00 26.56 -19.69
C ALA A 69 -41.26 28.06 -19.37
N PRO A 70 -42.14 28.78 -20.08
CA PRO A 70 -42.42 30.19 -19.78
C PRO A 70 -43.05 30.44 -18.41
N ARG A 71 -43.77 29.46 -17.86
CA ARG A 71 -44.32 29.55 -16.50
C ARG A 71 -43.24 29.36 -15.42
N TYR A 72 -42.23 28.55 -15.72
CA TYR A 72 -41.17 28.17 -14.78
C TYR A 72 -39.81 28.68 -15.26
N VAL A 73 -39.69 29.99 -15.43
CA VAL A 73 -38.52 30.64 -16.06
C VAL A 73 -37.21 30.31 -15.33
N VAL A 74 -37.14 30.57 -14.02
CA VAL A 74 -35.93 30.31 -13.21
C VAL A 74 -35.59 28.81 -13.23
N HIS A 75 -36.59 27.96 -13.07
CA HIS A 75 -36.43 26.52 -13.10
C HIS A 75 -35.92 26.00 -14.45
N SER A 76 -36.40 26.57 -15.54
CA SER A 76 -35.95 26.24 -16.90
C SER A 76 -34.48 26.59 -17.11
N TRP A 77 -34.01 27.72 -16.57
CA TRP A 77 -32.59 28.07 -16.56
C TRP A 77 -31.76 27.19 -15.63
N LEU A 78 -32.29 26.74 -14.50
CA LEU A 78 -31.62 25.76 -13.63
C LEU A 78 -31.43 24.41 -14.35
N CYS A 79 -32.37 24.00 -15.20
CA CYS A 79 -32.22 22.81 -16.06
C CYS A 79 -31.10 22.97 -17.10
N VAL A 80 -30.83 24.20 -17.56
CA VAL A 80 -29.68 24.48 -18.44
C VAL A 80 -28.39 24.49 -17.64
N LEU A 81 -28.38 25.14 -16.48
CA LEU A 81 -27.20 25.23 -15.61
C LEU A 81 -26.74 23.86 -15.11
N SER A 82 -27.65 22.94 -14.80
CA SER A 82 -27.29 21.58 -14.38
C SER A 82 -26.48 20.84 -15.45
N ARG A 83 -26.74 21.09 -16.74
CA ARG A 83 -25.94 20.53 -17.85
C ARG A 83 -24.54 21.14 -17.89
N LEU A 84 -24.39 22.43 -17.62
CA LEU A 84 -23.07 23.07 -17.52
C LEU A 84 -22.24 22.51 -16.35
N VAL A 85 -22.88 22.24 -15.22
CA VAL A 85 -22.23 21.59 -14.06
C VAL A 85 -21.74 20.19 -14.45
N ALA A 86 -22.55 19.41 -15.17
CA ALA A 86 -22.14 18.11 -15.68
C ALA A 86 -20.97 18.20 -16.68
N VAL A 87 -20.98 19.19 -17.58
CA VAL A 87 -19.84 19.48 -18.49
C VAL A 87 -18.55 19.72 -17.71
N ALA A 88 -18.59 20.58 -16.68
CA ALA A 88 -17.41 20.86 -15.85
C ALA A 88 -16.92 19.60 -15.10
N PHE A 89 -17.85 18.78 -14.61
CA PHE A 89 -17.54 17.51 -13.97
C PHE A 89 -16.84 16.52 -14.92
N TRP A 90 -17.34 16.37 -16.15
CA TRP A 90 -16.71 15.50 -17.14
C TRP A 90 -15.32 15.98 -17.56
N ILE A 91 -15.12 17.29 -17.71
CA ILE A 91 -13.78 17.87 -17.97
C ILE A 91 -12.82 17.53 -16.83
N TYR A 92 -13.26 17.67 -15.57
CA TYR A 92 -12.47 17.27 -14.42
C TYR A 92 -12.07 15.79 -14.49
N LEU A 93 -13.04 14.89 -14.70
CA LEU A 93 -12.76 13.45 -14.76
C LEU A 93 -11.85 13.05 -15.92
N ILE A 94 -11.98 13.68 -17.09
CA ILE A 94 -11.07 13.45 -18.22
C ILE A 94 -9.63 13.82 -17.85
N ASN A 95 -9.44 14.87 -17.04
CA ASN A 95 -8.11 15.34 -16.64
C ASN A 95 -7.51 14.57 -15.46
N THR A 96 -8.34 13.92 -14.63
CA THR A 96 -7.88 13.25 -13.40
C THR A 96 -7.97 11.72 -13.42
N SER A 97 -8.68 11.12 -14.37
CA SER A 97 -8.90 9.68 -14.44
C SER A 97 -7.94 8.99 -15.42
N ASN A 98 -7.52 7.77 -15.06
CA ASN A 98 -6.75 6.88 -15.94
C ASN A 98 -7.59 6.30 -17.09
N GLN A 99 -8.91 6.53 -17.10
CA GLN A 99 -9.84 6.09 -18.15
C GLN A 99 -10.51 7.27 -18.86
N ALA A 100 -9.75 8.32 -19.17
CA ALA A 100 -10.25 9.56 -19.76
C ALA A 100 -11.16 9.36 -20.98
N GLN A 101 -10.86 8.38 -21.85
CA GLN A 101 -11.62 8.12 -23.08
C GLN A 101 -13.08 7.70 -22.81
N VAL A 102 -13.37 7.06 -21.68
CA VAL A 102 -14.73 6.61 -21.31
C VAL A 102 -15.67 7.81 -21.10
N PHE A 103 -15.14 8.95 -20.65
CA PHE A 103 -15.94 10.12 -20.27
C PHE A 103 -16.15 11.13 -21.41
N VAL A 104 -15.41 11.02 -22.52
CA VAL A 104 -15.53 11.94 -23.67
C VAL A 104 -16.94 11.93 -24.28
N PRO A 105 -17.59 10.77 -24.51
CA PRO A 105 -18.96 10.75 -25.04
C PRO A 105 -19.97 11.43 -24.10
N MET A 106 -19.81 11.28 -22.78
CA MET A 106 -20.67 11.90 -21.77
C MET A 106 -20.51 13.43 -21.78
N LEU A 107 -19.26 13.92 -21.86
CA LEU A 107 -18.97 15.34 -22.05
C LEU A 107 -19.66 15.91 -23.27
N LEU A 108 -19.52 15.25 -24.44
CA LEU A 108 -20.13 15.72 -25.69
C LEU A 108 -21.65 15.73 -25.62
N GLY A 109 -22.26 14.73 -24.96
CA GLY A 109 -23.70 14.66 -24.73
C GLY A 109 -24.21 15.84 -23.90
N ASP A 110 -23.65 16.05 -22.70
CA ASP A 110 -24.08 17.14 -21.82
C ASP A 110 -23.74 18.52 -22.38
N LEU A 111 -22.61 18.68 -23.08
CA LEU A 111 -22.24 19.94 -23.74
C LEU A 111 -23.23 20.29 -24.86
N SER A 112 -23.60 19.31 -25.69
CA SER A 112 -24.58 19.51 -26.75
C SER A 112 -25.93 19.92 -26.17
N MET A 113 -26.38 19.25 -25.11
CA MET A 113 -27.64 19.58 -24.45
C MET A 113 -27.59 20.94 -23.76
N PHE A 114 -26.49 21.30 -23.12
CA PHE A 114 -26.29 22.64 -22.55
C PHE A 114 -26.41 23.74 -23.62
N LEU A 115 -25.71 23.59 -24.74
CA LEU A 115 -25.72 24.58 -25.82
C LEU A 115 -27.10 24.67 -26.48
N ILE A 116 -27.73 23.54 -26.81
CA ILE A 116 -29.04 23.52 -27.45
C ILE A 116 -30.11 24.12 -26.53
N LEU A 117 -30.21 23.63 -25.28
CA LEU A 117 -31.19 24.13 -24.33
C LEU A 117 -30.95 25.60 -23.98
N GLY A 118 -29.69 25.99 -23.77
CA GLY A 118 -29.30 27.37 -23.45
C GLY A 118 -29.64 28.34 -24.57
N VAL A 119 -29.29 28.03 -25.81
CA VAL A 119 -29.58 28.88 -26.98
C VAL A 119 -31.08 28.97 -27.24
N LEU A 120 -31.80 27.84 -27.23
CA LEU A 120 -33.25 27.84 -27.46
C LEU A 120 -34.00 28.62 -26.38
N LEU A 121 -33.64 28.45 -25.11
CA LEU A 121 -34.25 29.21 -24.01
C LEU A 121 -33.89 30.69 -24.07
N TYR A 122 -32.65 31.04 -24.42
CA TYR A 122 -32.21 32.43 -24.55
C TYR A 122 -32.97 33.18 -25.65
N LEU A 123 -33.11 32.55 -26.82
CA LEU A 123 -33.80 33.12 -27.97
C LEU A 123 -35.31 33.20 -27.75
N GLY A 124 -35.90 32.19 -27.09
CA GLY A 124 -37.33 32.14 -26.78
C GLY A 124 -37.77 32.93 -25.54
N SER A 125 -36.83 33.50 -24.78
CA SER A 125 -37.12 34.27 -23.56
C SER A 125 -37.03 35.77 -23.79
N ALA A 126 -38.01 36.50 -23.24
CA ALA A 126 -37.95 37.97 -23.15
C ALA A 126 -36.69 38.42 -22.37
N PRO A 127 -36.13 39.61 -22.64
CA PRO A 127 -34.91 40.10 -21.98
C PRO A 127 -34.94 40.05 -20.44
N ALA A 128 -36.10 40.33 -19.82
CA ALA A 128 -36.28 40.25 -18.36
C ALA A 128 -36.17 38.82 -17.80
N ASN A 129 -36.42 37.81 -18.65
CA ASN A 129 -36.40 36.39 -18.30
C ASN A 129 -35.08 35.71 -18.67
N ARG A 130 -34.04 36.48 -19.01
CA ARG A 130 -32.69 35.96 -19.33
C ARG A 130 -31.84 35.86 -18.05
N PRO A 131 -30.79 35.01 -18.04
CA PRO A 131 -30.06 34.66 -16.82
C PRO A 131 -29.53 35.88 -16.06
N TRP A 132 -28.96 36.85 -16.78
CA TRP A 132 -28.37 38.03 -16.14
C TRP A 132 -29.40 38.93 -15.46
N ALA A 133 -30.56 39.13 -16.09
CA ALA A 133 -31.65 39.91 -15.51
C ALA A 133 -32.20 39.21 -14.25
N LEU A 134 -32.48 37.90 -14.35
CA LEU A 134 -32.97 37.09 -13.24
C LEU A 134 -31.99 37.03 -12.06
N LEU A 135 -30.69 36.90 -12.33
CA LEU A 135 -29.65 36.89 -11.30
C LEU A 135 -29.56 38.26 -10.60
N ARG A 136 -29.59 39.35 -11.37
CA ARG A 136 -29.56 40.71 -10.81
C ARG A 136 -30.78 40.96 -9.94
N ASP A 137 -31.97 40.68 -10.45
CA ASP A 137 -33.23 40.94 -9.74
C ASP A 137 -33.36 40.06 -8.50
N GLY A 138 -33.07 38.76 -8.64
CA GLY A 138 -33.04 37.82 -7.52
C GLY A 138 -32.02 38.20 -6.43
N TRP A 139 -30.85 38.70 -6.82
CA TRP A 139 -29.86 39.21 -5.86
C TRP A 139 -30.34 40.47 -5.14
N LEU A 140 -30.95 41.42 -5.84
CA LEU A 140 -31.52 42.63 -5.24
C LEU A 140 -32.65 42.28 -4.27
N GLU A 141 -33.56 41.38 -4.65
CA GLU A 141 -34.64 40.90 -3.79
C GLU A 141 -34.11 40.14 -2.57
N TRP A 142 -33.14 39.24 -2.76
CA TRP A 142 -32.50 38.51 -1.68
C TRP A 142 -31.83 39.45 -0.70
N ARG A 143 -31.06 40.44 -1.18
CA ARG A 143 -30.43 41.48 -0.34
C ARG A 143 -31.46 42.29 0.42
N ALA A 144 -32.55 42.73 -0.22
CA ALA A 144 -33.61 43.48 0.43
C ALA A 144 -34.33 42.64 1.50
N ALA A 145 -34.65 41.39 1.19
CA ALA A 145 -35.27 40.46 2.13
C ALA A 145 -34.34 40.14 3.32
N TRP A 146 -33.06 39.93 3.06
CA TRP A 146 -32.04 39.72 4.07
C TRP A 146 -31.90 40.95 4.98
N ALA A 147 -31.78 42.15 4.40
CA ALA A 147 -31.71 43.40 5.15
C ALA A 147 -32.92 43.60 6.06
N ARG A 148 -34.15 43.30 5.58
CA ARG A 148 -35.37 43.32 6.40
C ARG A 148 -35.34 42.32 7.55
N ARG A 149 -34.90 41.08 7.30
CA ARG A 149 -34.79 40.04 8.34
C ARG A 149 -33.70 40.39 9.36
N TRP A 150 -32.59 40.96 8.90
CA TRP A 150 -31.47 41.38 9.73
C TRP A 150 -31.84 42.48 10.72
N GLN A 151 -32.90 43.26 10.50
CA GLN A 151 -33.36 44.22 11.51
C GLN A 151 -33.91 43.54 12.78
N ARG A 152 -34.36 42.28 12.69
CA ARG A 152 -34.92 41.55 13.84
C ARG A 152 -33.79 41.05 14.75
N HIS A 153 -33.81 41.42 16.02
CA HIS A 153 -32.81 40.98 17.01
C HIS A 153 -32.71 39.44 17.09
N SER A 154 -33.85 38.73 17.09
CA SER A 154 -33.88 37.26 17.10
C SER A 154 -33.19 36.64 15.89
N PHE A 155 -33.28 37.26 14.71
CA PHE A 155 -32.59 36.78 13.51
C PHE A 155 -31.08 36.96 13.65
N LYS A 156 -30.60 38.12 14.13
CA LYS A 156 -29.17 38.36 14.37
C LYS A 156 -28.59 37.34 15.35
N VAL A 157 -29.27 37.09 16.47
CA VAL A 157 -28.85 36.11 17.48
C VAL A 157 -28.85 34.71 16.89
N ALA A 158 -29.92 34.30 16.20
CA ALA A 158 -29.99 32.98 15.56
C ALA A 158 -28.88 32.78 14.52
N THR A 159 -28.61 33.78 13.67
CA THR A 159 -27.50 33.71 12.72
C THR A 159 -26.15 33.61 13.43
N LEU A 160 -25.90 34.41 14.47
CA LEU A 160 -24.67 34.33 15.24
C LEU A 160 -24.47 32.94 15.87
N VAL A 161 -25.52 32.39 16.49
CA VAL A 161 -25.48 31.04 17.08
C VAL A 161 -25.17 29.97 16.03
N VAL A 162 -25.84 30.03 14.86
CA VAL A 162 -25.58 29.09 13.77
C VAL A 162 -24.15 29.21 13.25
N VAL A 163 -23.64 30.43 13.05
CA VAL A 163 -22.26 30.66 12.59
C VAL A 163 -21.25 30.15 13.61
N LEU A 164 -21.46 30.41 14.90
CA LEU A 164 -20.59 29.91 15.97
C LEU A 164 -20.63 28.38 16.07
N ALA A 165 -21.82 27.77 15.96
CA ALA A 165 -21.96 26.32 15.99
C ALA A 165 -21.29 25.65 14.79
N LEU A 166 -21.51 26.16 13.58
CA LEU A 166 -20.85 25.66 12.37
C LEU A 166 -19.34 25.89 12.41
N GLY A 167 -18.90 27.05 12.90
CA GLY A 167 -17.49 27.36 13.11
C GLY A 167 -16.83 26.42 14.11
N PHE A 168 -17.51 26.11 15.21
CA PHE A 168 -17.05 25.17 16.23
C PHE A 168 -16.96 23.73 15.68
N ILE A 169 -18.01 23.24 15.01
CA ILE A 169 -18.01 21.92 14.36
C ILE A 169 -16.92 21.84 13.29
N GLY A 170 -16.75 22.90 12.51
CA GLY A 170 -15.70 23.01 11.50
C GLY A 170 -14.30 22.96 12.11
N TYR A 171 -14.08 23.69 13.21
CA TYR A 171 -12.82 23.68 13.96
C TYR A 171 -12.53 22.29 14.56
N GLU A 172 -13.50 21.67 15.24
CA GLU A 172 -13.33 20.32 15.80
C GLU A 172 -13.08 19.28 14.69
N THR A 173 -13.79 19.36 13.57
CA THR A 173 -13.56 18.46 12.43
C THR A 173 -12.15 18.65 11.87
N TRP A 174 -11.71 19.89 11.69
CA TRP A 174 -10.34 20.16 11.27
C TRP A 174 -9.32 19.64 12.30
N TYR A 175 -9.54 19.92 13.58
CA TYR A 175 -8.63 19.54 14.67
C TYR A 175 -8.49 18.01 14.79
N GLN A 176 -9.61 17.28 14.74
CA GLN A 176 -9.66 15.83 14.97
C GLN A 176 -9.34 15.01 13.71
N MET A 177 -9.51 15.56 12.51
CA MET A 177 -9.36 14.80 11.26
C MET A 177 -8.30 15.33 10.28
N LEU A 178 -8.00 16.64 10.28
CA LEU A 178 -7.20 17.27 9.21
C LEU A 178 -5.93 17.96 9.71
N ARG A 179 -5.84 18.27 11.01
CA ARG A 179 -4.70 18.99 11.59
C ARG A 179 -3.42 18.15 11.49
N VAL A 180 -2.47 18.62 10.70
CA VAL A 180 -1.14 17.99 10.61
C VAL A 180 -0.32 18.36 11.84
N VAL A 181 0.17 17.34 12.55
CA VAL A 181 1.13 17.52 13.65
C VAL A 181 2.54 17.22 13.10
N PRO A 182 3.55 18.08 13.37
CA PRO A 182 4.91 17.81 12.97
C PRO A 182 5.39 16.44 13.44
N ALA A 183 6.07 15.70 12.56
CA ALA A 183 6.65 14.42 12.92
C ALA A 183 7.77 14.58 13.95
N GLU A 184 7.94 13.55 14.78
CA GLU A 184 9.07 13.46 15.71
C GLU A 184 10.40 13.54 14.96
N GLN A 185 11.35 14.28 15.53
CA GLN A 185 12.69 14.44 14.97
C GLN A 185 13.64 13.55 15.75
N TYR A 186 14.32 12.65 15.04
CA TYR A 186 15.27 11.72 15.64
C TYR A 186 16.69 12.25 15.53
N ALA A 187 17.45 12.12 16.62
CA ALA A 187 18.83 12.59 16.71
C ALA A 187 19.78 11.80 15.79
N SER A 188 19.61 10.47 15.71
CA SER A 188 20.42 9.59 14.86
C SER A 188 19.65 9.15 13.61
N ASP A 189 20.38 8.84 12.54
CA ASP A 189 19.79 8.28 11.32
C ASP A 189 19.28 6.86 11.53
N GLU A 190 19.87 6.11 12.46
CA GLU A 190 19.41 4.77 12.83
C GLU A 190 18.06 4.82 13.56
N ASP A 191 17.88 5.75 14.51
CA ASP A 191 16.58 5.95 15.15
C ASP A 191 15.52 6.42 14.14
N HIS A 192 15.92 7.31 13.23
CA HIS A 192 15.06 7.77 12.15
C HIS A 192 14.69 6.61 11.21
N TYR A 193 15.62 5.72 10.91
CA TYR A 193 15.37 4.49 10.16
C TYR A 193 14.37 3.57 10.87
N LYS A 194 14.55 3.35 12.18
CA LYS A 194 13.70 2.46 12.97
C LYS A 194 12.28 3.00 13.19
N TYR A 195 12.12 4.32 13.38
CA TYR A 195 10.87 4.91 13.89
C TYR A 195 10.34 6.11 13.08
N GLY A 196 11.04 6.53 12.03
CA GLY A 196 10.64 7.61 11.14
C GLY A 196 9.55 7.19 10.16
N ALA A 197 8.54 8.06 10.00
CA ALA A 197 7.47 7.90 9.01
C ALA A 197 8.02 8.16 7.61
N ILE A 198 7.75 7.26 6.65
CA ILE A 198 8.14 7.44 5.23
C ILE A 198 7.01 8.03 4.38
N GLY A 199 5.79 7.98 4.90
CA GLY A 199 4.63 8.67 4.39
C GLY A 199 3.66 7.79 3.60
N LEU A 200 2.87 7.00 4.30
CA LEU A 200 1.87 6.13 3.67
C LEU A 200 0.54 6.86 3.45
N GLY A 201 -0.29 6.42 2.52
CA GLY A 201 -1.67 6.89 2.40
C GLY A 201 -2.49 6.52 3.65
N ILE A 202 -3.53 7.29 3.98
CA ILE A 202 -4.32 7.08 5.21
C ILE A 202 -4.93 5.67 5.29
N GLU A 203 -5.31 5.10 4.14
CA GLU A 203 -5.86 3.76 3.98
C GLU A 203 -4.87 2.64 4.39
N ALA A 204 -3.56 2.93 4.36
CA ALA A 204 -2.49 2.00 4.71
C ALA A 204 -1.92 2.23 6.12
N ARG A 205 -2.55 3.11 6.91
CA ARG A 205 -2.20 3.35 8.32
C ARG A 205 -3.26 2.77 9.25
N ILE A 206 -2.85 2.46 10.47
CA ILE A 206 -3.76 1.99 11.52
C ILE A 206 -3.86 3.10 12.58
N PRO A 207 -5.06 3.50 13.05
CA PRO A 207 -5.15 4.41 14.19
C PRO A 207 -4.36 3.87 15.39
N TYR A 208 -3.53 4.70 16.02
CA TYR A 208 -2.60 4.27 17.06
C TYR A 208 -3.31 3.64 18.25
N TYR A 209 -4.42 4.22 18.69
CA TYR A 209 -5.20 3.65 19.78
C TYR A 209 -5.76 2.28 19.44
N LEU A 210 -6.17 2.08 18.17
CA LEU A 210 -6.64 0.79 17.70
C LEU A 210 -5.50 -0.23 17.68
N PHE A 211 -4.36 0.13 17.08
CA PHE A 211 -3.15 -0.70 17.07
C PHE A 211 -2.77 -1.14 18.49
N ALA A 212 -2.76 -0.23 19.47
CA ALA A 212 -2.38 -0.54 20.84
C ALA A 212 -3.31 -1.52 21.58
N VAL A 213 -4.56 -1.71 21.13
CA VAL A 213 -5.54 -2.59 21.81
C VAL A 213 -5.84 -3.87 21.05
N LEU A 214 -5.54 -3.94 19.75
CA LEU A 214 -5.89 -5.09 18.89
C LEU A 214 -5.48 -6.46 19.50
N PRO A 215 -4.24 -6.69 19.97
CA PRO A 215 -3.86 -7.99 20.55
C PRO A 215 -4.70 -8.41 21.76
N GLN A 216 -5.09 -7.44 22.61
CA GLN A 216 -5.92 -7.69 23.78
C GLN A 216 -7.39 -7.94 23.40
N MET A 217 -7.86 -7.30 22.34
CA MET A 217 -9.24 -7.46 21.87
C MET A 217 -9.50 -8.79 21.19
N CYS A 218 -8.50 -9.33 20.50
CA CYS A 218 -8.63 -10.54 19.68
C CYS A 218 -7.59 -11.61 20.08
N PRO A 219 -7.50 -12.00 21.36
CA PRO A 219 -6.46 -12.92 21.84
C PRO A 219 -6.61 -14.32 21.22
N ASP A 220 -7.83 -14.72 20.87
CA ASP A 220 -8.17 -15.97 20.17
C ASP A 220 -7.62 -16.03 18.74
N LYS A 221 -7.27 -14.88 18.15
CA LYS A 221 -6.76 -14.78 16.77
C LYS A 221 -5.25 -14.66 16.71
N LEU A 222 -4.57 -14.55 17.86
CA LEU A 222 -3.12 -14.58 17.92
C LEU A 222 -2.62 -16.01 17.74
N PRO A 223 -1.45 -16.22 17.08
CA PRO A 223 -0.85 -17.55 16.97
C PRO A 223 -0.52 -18.19 18.33
N LYS A 224 -0.21 -17.35 19.33
CA LYS A 224 0.08 -17.72 20.72
C LYS A 224 -0.22 -16.53 21.64
N PRO A 225 -0.41 -16.73 22.96
CA PRO A 225 -0.61 -15.62 23.90
C PRO A 225 0.56 -14.63 23.87
N GLY A 226 0.26 -13.33 23.82
CA GLY A 226 1.28 -12.28 23.81
C GLY A 226 0.80 -10.97 23.16
N GLY A 227 1.75 -10.09 22.84
CA GLY A 227 1.54 -8.87 22.05
C GLY A 227 1.90 -9.07 20.58
N TYR A 228 2.42 -8.04 19.93
CA TYR A 228 2.84 -8.11 18.52
C TYR A 228 4.11 -8.93 18.30
N GLU A 229 4.90 -9.19 19.34
CA GLU A 229 6.11 -10.02 19.33
C GLU A 229 5.84 -11.44 18.82
N VAL A 230 4.61 -11.92 18.93
CA VAL A 230 4.20 -13.24 18.41
C VAL A 230 4.27 -13.32 16.88
N PHE A 231 4.23 -12.17 16.20
CA PHE A 231 4.45 -12.06 14.75
C PHE A 231 5.91 -11.71 14.42
N GLY A 232 6.82 -11.72 15.41
CA GLY A 232 8.23 -11.43 15.22
C GLY A 232 8.60 -9.96 15.17
N PHE A 233 7.72 -9.06 15.63
CA PHE A 233 8.06 -7.65 15.83
C PHE A 233 9.12 -7.51 16.93
N LEU A 234 10.10 -6.65 16.68
CA LEU A 234 11.22 -6.37 17.59
C LEU A 234 10.97 -5.07 18.35
N TYR A 235 11.26 -5.06 19.65
CA TYR A 235 11.11 -3.87 20.51
C TYR A 235 12.45 -3.47 21.11
N GLU A 236 12.63 -2.16 21.30
CA GLU A 236 13.70 -1.59 22.10
C GLU A 236 13.14 -1.10 23.44
N ASN A 237 13.96 -1.14 24.48
CA ASN A 237 13.54 -0.70 25.81
C ASN A 237 13.07 0.76 25.80
N GLY A 238 11.90 1.03 26.37
CA GLY A 238 11.34 2.37 26.49
C GLY A 238 10.60 2.87 25.23
N LYS A 239 10.48 2.06 24.18
CA LYS A 239 9.68 2.37 22.98
C LYS A 239 8.29 1.74 23.08
N ASP A 240 7.26 2.48 22.71
CA ASP A 240 5.86 2.03 22.72
C ASP A 240 5.47 1.32 21.41
N LEU A 241 6.22 1.56 20.34
CA LEU A 241 6.07 0.91 19.05
C LEU A 241 7.26 -0.01 18.75
N PRO A 242 7.04 -1.13 18.04
CA PRO A 242 8.13 -1.97 17.59
C PRO A 242 8.96 -1.27 16.52
N ILE A 243 10.22 -1.68 16.37
CA ILE A 243 11.08 -1.28 15.26
C ILE A 243 10.34 -1.54 13.95
N GLY A 244 10.31 -0.54 13.07
CA GLY A 244 9.60 -0.63 11.80
C GLY A 244 8.23 0.02 11.78
N MET A 245 7.71 0.46 12.93
CA MET A 245 6.40 1.08 13.05
C MET A 245 6.56 2.54 13.49
N ALA A 246 6.19 3.46 12.60
CA ALA A 246 6.34 4.89 12.81
C ALA A 246 5.01 5.54 13.21
N LYS A 247 5.08 6.48 14.16
CA LYS A 247 3.92 7.30 14.55
C LYS A 247 3.79 8.51 13.63
N ARG A 248 2.59 8.75 13.13
CA ARG A 248 2.25 9.95 12.33
C ARG A 248 0.87 10.45 12.70
N GLN A 249 0.68 11.77 12.79
CA GLN A 249 -0.60 12.35 13.19
C GLN A 249 -1.10 13.39 12.19
N ILE A 250 -2.25 13.10 11.60
CA ILE A 250 -3.07 14.00 10.79
C ILE A 250 -4.49 13.90 11.37
N GLY A 251 -4.90 14.90 12.13
CA GLY A 251 -6.05 14.84 13.02
C GLY A 251 -5.75 13.95 14.24
N TYR A 252 -5.85 12.64 14.04
CA TYR A 252 -5.66 11.61 15.06
C TYR A 252 -4.33 10.85 14.87
N PRO A 253 -3.76 10.27 15.95
CA PRO A 253 -2.52 9.52 15.85
C PRO A 253 -2.73 8.21 15.09
N THR A 254 -1.82 7.94 14.16
CA THR A 254 -1.77 6.71 13.34
C THR A 254 -0.39 6.08 13.42
N VAL A 255 -0.32 4.80 13.10
CA VAL A 255 0.90 4.02 12.96
C VAL A 255 1.00 3.56 11.52
N GLU A 256 2.18 3.73 10.93
CA GLU A 256 2.49 3.27 9.58
C GLU A 256 3.78 2.44 9.57
N PRO A 257 3.85 1.32 8.84
CA PRO A 257 5.10 0.59 8.66
C PRO A 257 6.10 1.44 7.86
N ASN A 258 7.39 1.31 8.18
CA ASN A 258 8.50 1.89 7.43
C ASN A 258 9.48 0.79 6.96
N CYS A 259 10.61 1.20 6.38
CA CYS A 259 11.62 0.28 5.85
C CYS A 259 12.15 -0.73 6.89
N ALA A 260 12.29 -0.31 8.15
CA ALA A 260 12.89 -1.13 9.20
C ALA A 260 12.02 -2.31 9.61
N LEU A 261 10.71 -2.32 9.29
CA LEU A 261 9.84 -3.47 9.57
C LEU A 261 10.35 -4.73 8.86
N CYS A 262 10.63 -4.61 7.57
CA CYS A 262 11.07 -5.71 6.73
C CYS A 262 12.60 -5.89 6.73
N HIS A 263 13.33 -4.87 7.15
CA HIS A 263 14.79 -4.82 7.06
C HIS A 263 15.47 -4.63 8.42
N THR A 264 14.87 -5.14 9.50
CA THR A 264 15.56 -5.33 10.78
C THR A 264 15.45 -6.78 11.20
N GLY A 265 16.58 -7.48 11.20
CA GLY A 265 16.71 -8.84 11.68
C GLY A 265 17.10 -8.91 13.14
N SER A 266 17.20 -10.13 13.66
CA SER A 266 17.81 -10.35 14.97
C SER A 266 18.53 -11.68 15.04
N TYR A 267 19.49 -11.76 15.96
CA TYR A 267 20.16 -13.02 16.30
C TYR A 267 20.40 -13.16 17.80
N ARG A 268 20.62 -14.40 18.24
CA ARG A 268 21.06 -14.83 19.56
C ARG A 268 22.23 -15.78 19.40
N ALA A 269 23.28 -15.59 20.20
CA ALA A 269 24.39 -16.54 20.26
C ALA A 269 23.93 -17.89 20.84
N ASN A 270 23.10 -17.85 21.88
CA ASN A 270 22.52 -19.01 22.55
C ASN A 270 21.03 -18.79 22.85
N THR A 271 20.31 -19.88 23.08
CA THR A 271 18.87 -19.87 23.41
C THR A 271 18.51 -18.99 24.61
N SER A 272 19.40 -18.84 25.60
CA SER A 272 19.18 -18.03 26.81
C SER A 272 19.38 -16.53 26.60
N ASP A 273 20.01 -16.11 25.50
CA ASP A 273 20.46 -14.74 25.34
C ASP A 273 19.32 -13.80 24.91
N VAL A 274 19.48 -12.52 25.22
CA VAL A 274 18.60 -11.48 24.69
C VAL A 274 18.86 -11.37 23.18
N ALA A 275 17.80 -11.30 22.38
CA ALA A 275 17.96 -11.09 20.94
C ALA A 275 18.61 -9.74 20.69
N ILE A 276 19.56 -9.72 19.76
CA ILE A 276 20.23 -8.51 19.30
C ILE A 276 19.55 -8.09 18.00
N PRO A 277 18.75 -6.99 18.00
CA PRO A 277 18.24 -6.42 16.76
C PRO A 277 19.40 -5.89 15.92
N VAL A 278 19.36 -6.13 14.62
CA VAL A 278 20.35 -5.65 13.67
C VAL A 278 19.63 -4.87 12.59
N ALA A 279 19.77 -3.54 12.63
CA ALA A 279 19.24 -2.66 11.61
C ALA A 279 19.81 -3.05 10.24
N THR A 280 19.01 -2.89 9.18
CA THR A 280 19.34 -3.17 7.78
C THR A 280 19.53 -4.66 7.41
N ALA A 281 19.39 -5.58 8.36
CA ALA A 281 19.39 -7.02 8.13
C ALA A 281 18.02 -7.55 7.66
N PRO A 282 17.94 -8.66 6.94
CA PRO A 282 16.68 -9.39 6.71
C PRO A 282 15.88 -9.61 7.99
N ALA A 283 14.58 -9.28 8.00
CA ALA A 283 13.72 -9.51 9.17
C ALA A 283 13.31 -10.99 9.33
N ASN A 284 14.29 -11.85 9.66
CA ASN A 284 14.18 -13.31 9.74
C ASN A 284 13.02 -13.82 10.61
N THR A 285 12.57 -13.05 11.60
CA THR A 285 11.48 -13.43 12.53
C THR A 285 10.10 -12.94 12.10
N LEU A 286 10.01 -11.94 11.20
CA LEU A 286 8.77 -11.22 10.88
C LEU A 286 7.78 -12.10 10.11
N GLN A 287 6.55 -12.22 10.61
CA GLN A 287 5.44 -12.88 9.94
C GLN A 287 4.41 -11.88 9.43
N LEU A 288 4.76 -11.15 8.37
CA LEU A 288 3.95 -10.05 7.84
C LEU A 288 2.54 -10.52 7.41
N GLN A 289 2.46 -11.64 6.67
CA GLN A 289 1.19 -12.23 6.27
C GLN A 289 0.32 -12.60 7.49
N ALA A 290 0.90 -13.21 8.53
CA ALA A 290 0.14 -13.60 9.72
C ALA A 290 -0.39 -12.37 10.48
N PHE A 291 0.42 -11.31 10.61
CA PHE A 291 0.00 -10.05 11.20
C PHE A 291 -1.15 -9.39 10.42
N GLN A 292 -1.07 -9.34 9.09
CA GLN A 292 -2.15 -8.83 8.23
C GLN A 292 -3.45 -9.59 8.48
N TRP A 293 -3.40 -10.92 8.43
CA TRP A 293 -4.59 -11.75 8.62
C TRP A 293 -5.13 -11.70 10.05
N PHE A 294 -4.29 -11.50 11.06
CA PHE A 294 -4.73 -11.20 12.41
C PHE A 294 -5.57 -9.91 12.45
N ALA A 295 -5.04 -8.81 11.91
CA ALA A 295 -5.75 -7.53 11.88
C ALA A 295 -7.06 -7.63 11.10
N TYR A 296 -7.06 -8.28 9.94
CA TYR A 296 -8.24 -8.51 9.11
C TYR A 296 -9.30 -9.35 9.81
N ASN A 297 -8.90 -10.46 10.42
CA ASN A 297 -9.83 -11.35 11.09
C ASN A 297 -10.43 -10.68 12.34
N CYS A 298 -9.62 -9.91 13.07
CA CYS A 298 -10.07 -9.13 14.22
C CYS A 298 -11.11 -8.08 13.80
N ALA A 299 -10.80 -7.26 12.79
CA ALA A 299 -11.72 -6.21 12.32
C ALA A 299 -13.01 -6.76 11.69
N SER A 300 -12.98 -7.98 11.14
CA SER A 300 -14.16 -8.63 10.57
C SER A 300 -14.99 -9.46 11.57
N ASP A 301 -14.56 -9.53 12.83
CA ASP A 301 -15.27 -10.30 13.85
C ASP A 301 -16.58 -9.60 14.26
N PRO A 302 -17.72 -10.29 14.39
CA PRO A 302 -18.98 -9.69 14.82
C PRO A 302 -18.90 -8.98 16.19
N THR A 303 -17.98 -9.39 17.05
CA THR A 303 -17.75 -8.78 18.36
C THR A 303 -16.94 -7.48 18.27
N PHE A 304 -16.30 -7.22 17.14
CA PHE A 304 -15.50 -6.02 16.86
C PHE A 304 -16.40 -4.82 16.57
N THR A 305 -17.12 -4.36 17.59
CA THR A 305 -18.00 -3.19 17.51
C THR A 305 -17.25 -1.92 17.94
N PRO A 306 -17.63 -0.72 17.44
CA PRO A 306 -17.05 0.53 17.91
C PRO A 306 -17.12 0.69 19.44
N GLU A 307 -18.14 0.15 20.09
CA GLU A 307 -18.28 0.19 21.55
C GLU A 307 -17.27 -0.71 22.27
N ALA A 308 -17.07 -1.94 21.80
CA ALA A 308 -16.05 -2.83 22.33
C ALA A 308 -14.64 -2.24 22.13
N VAL A 309 -14.36 -1.68 20.95
CA VAL A 309 -13.09 -1.02 20.65
C VAL A 309 -12.87 0.18 21.56
N MET A 310 -13.86 1.06 21.72
CA MET A 310 -13.74 2.21 22.60
C MET A 310 -13.58 1.81 24.07
N THR A 311 -14.20 0.71 24.51
CA THR A 311 -14.01 0.16 25.86
C THR A 311 -12.55 -0.27 26.07
N ALA A 312 -11.98 -0.98 25.11
CA ALA A 312 -10.57 -1.37 25.16
C ALA A 312 -9.63 -0.15 25.12
N ILE A 313 -9.91 0.84 24.26
CA ILE A 313 -9.13 2.09 24.17
C ILE A 313 -9.16 2.84 25.50
N ASN A 314 -10.34 3.04 26.10
CA ASN A 314 -10.48 3.78 27.35
C ASN A 314 -9.84 3.08 28.56
N SER A 315 -9.55 1.77 28.46
CA SER A 315 -8.79 1.05 29.49
C SER A 315 -7.29 1.40 29.49
N LYS A 316 -6.77 1.94 28.37
CA LYS A 316 -5.35 2.31 28.21
C LYS A 316 -5.13 3.81 28.04
N PHE A 317 -6.09 4.54 27.47
CA PHE A 317 -5.94 5.94 27.09
C PHE A 317 -7.07 6.80 27.67
N GLN A 318 -6.72 8.03 28.08
CA GLN A 318 -7.70 9.02 28.54
C GLN A 318 -8.00 10.01 27.42
N LEU A 319 -9.03 9.73 26.63
CA LEU A 319 -9.43 10.59 25.51
C LEU A 319 -10.36 11.72 25.94
N GLY A 320 -10.18 12.89 25.34
CA GLY A 320 -11.08 14.03 25.48
C GLY A 320 -12.48 13.75 24.93
N PHE A 321 -13.47 14.59 25.25
CA PHE A 321 -14.87 14.38 24.85
C PHE A 321 -15.04 14.29 23.32
N PHE A 322 -14.53 15.27 22.57
CA PHE A 322 -14.64 15.29 21.11
C PHE A 322 -13.77 14.22 20.47
N GLU A 323 -12.54 14.02 20.95
CA GLU A 323 -11.67 12.93 20.48
C GLU A 323 -12.36 11.56 20.60
N ARG A 324 -13.05 11.30 21.72
CA ARG A 324 -13.85 10.09 21.92
C ARG A 324 -15.02 9.99 20.94
N LEU A 325 -15.70 11.10 20.65
CA LEU A 325 -16.81 11.17 19.70
C LEU A 325 -16.32 10.82 18.28
N TYR A 326 -15.25 11.45 17.82
CA TYR A 326 -14.67 11.19 16.50
C TYR A 326 -14.11 9.77 16.42
N ASN A 327 -13.45 9.26 17.47
CA ASN A 327 -12.99 7.88 17.49
C ASN A 327 -14.16 6.88 17.35
N ARG A 328 -15.21 7.05 18.15
CA ARG A 328 -16.37 6.14 18.16
C ARG A 328 -17.14 6.14 16.84
N TYR A 329 -17.42 7.31 16.28
CA TYR A 329 -18.39 7.46 15.19
C TYR A 329 -17.75 7.65 13.80
N VAL A 330 -16.46 7.97 13.73
CA VAL A 330 -15.78 8.26 12.45
C VAL A 330 -14.55 7.37 12.28
N ILE A 331 -13.54 7.51 13.14
CA ILE A 331 -12.21 6.93 12.93
C ILE A 331 -12.25 5.39 13.01
N ILE A 332 -12.86 4.81 14.05
CA ILE A 332 -12.93 3.35 14.20
C ILE A 332 -13.78 2.69 13.10
N PRO A 333 -14.99 3.19 12.75
CA PRO A 333 -15.72 2.69 11.60
C PRO A 333 -14.93 2.76 10.28
N MET A 334 -14.24 3.88 10.03
CA MET A 334 -13.39 4.04 8.83
C MET A 334 -12.25 3.02 8.81
N ALA A 335 -11.50 2.88 9.91
CA ALA A 335 -10.40 1.92 10.01
C ALA A 335 -10.87 0.47 9.88
N THR A 336 -12.01 0.14 10.47
CA THR A 336 -12.63 -1.19 10.35
C THR A 336 -12.99 -1.48 8.90
N SER A 337 -13.64 -0.53 8.22
CA SER A 337 -13.99 -0.65 6.80
C SER A 337 -12.76 -0.81 5.92
N ALA A 338 -11.69 -0.05 6.17
CA ALA A 338 -10.42 -0.16 5.45
C ALA A 338 -9.78 -1.56 5.63
N LEU A 339 -9.72 -2.09 6.86
CA LEU A 339 -9.19 -3.43 7.14
C LEU A 339 -10.02 -4.53 6.46
N VAL A 340 -11.35 -4.42 6.45
CA VAL A 340 -12.24 -5.37 5.76
C VAL A 340 -12.06 -5.29 4.23
N LYS A 341 -11.88 -4.09 3.67
CA LYS A 341 -11.57 -3.93 2.25
C LYS A 341 -10.22 -4.53 1.89
N GLN A 342 -9.20 -4.32 2.71
CA GLN A 342 -7.90 -4.95 2.54
C GLN A 342 -7.98 -6.48 2.64
N LYS A 343 -8.78 -7.02 3.57
CA LYS A 343 -9.04 -8.48 3.67
C LYS A 343 -9.51 -9.07 2.34
N GLN A 344 -10.41 -8.37 1.64
CA GLN A 344 -10.90 -8.79 0.32
C GLN A 344 -9.81 -8.66 -0.75
N ALA A 345 -9.11 -7.51 -0.79
CA ALA A 345 -8.04 -7.25 -1.76
C ALA A 345 -6.85 -8.24 -1.64
N TYR A 346 -6.57 -8.74 -0.44
CA TYR A 346 -5.49 -9.69 -0.17
C TYR A 346 -5.96 -11.16 -0.07
N ALA A 347 -7.21 -11.48 -0.42
CA ALA A 347 -7.74 -12.84 -0.32
C ALA A 347 -6.95 -13.87 -1.16
N TRP A 348 -6.34 -13.44 -2.27
CA TRP A 348 -5.46 -14.25 -3.12
C TRP A 348 -4.29 -14.88 -2.34
N GLN A 349 -3.84 -14.26 -1.26
CA GLN A 349 -2.77 -14.80 -0.43
C GLN A 349 -3.11 -16.17 0.19
N ARG A 350 -4.40 -16.46 0.43
CA ARG A 350 -4.86 -17.76 0.95
C ARG A 350 -4.87 -18.87 -0.12
N LEU A 351 -4.70 -18.51 -1.39
CA LEU A 351 -4.68 -19.44 -2.52
C LEU A 351 -3.25 -19.86 -2.90
N ARG A 352 -2.24 -19.36 -2.17
CA ARG A 352 -0.82 -19.66 -2.39
C ARG A 352 -0.21 -20.29 -1.15
N ALA A 353 0.99 -20.85 -1.30
CA ALA A 353 1.76 -21.32 -0.15
C ALA A 353 1.96 -20.17 0.87
N PRO A 354 1.75 -20.42 2.17
CA PRO A 354 1.99 -19.40 3.19
C PRO A 354 3.42 -18.84 3.13
N GLN A 355 3.54 -17.53 3.27
CA GLN A 355 4.83 -16.83 3.19
C GLN A 355 5.69 -17.17 4.41
N GLY A 356 5.11 -17.28 5.60
CA GLY A 356 5.85 -17.59 6.83
C GLY A 356 6.85 -16.49 7.25
N PRO A 357 7.65 -16.74 8.29
CA PRO A 357 8.64 -15.79 8.80
C PRO A 357 9.71 -15.41 7.77
N GLY A 358 10.13 -14.14 7.75
CA GLY A 358 11.25 -13.64 6.95
C GLY A 358 10.94 -13.39 5.48
N ARG A 359 9.70 -13.64 5.04
CA ARG A 359 9.34 -13.63 3.61
C ARG A 359 8.11 -12.79 3.33
N THR A 360 8.04 -12.25 2.11
CA THR A 360 6.87 -11.52 1.60
C THR A 360 6.72 -11.70 0.09
N ASP A 361 5.50 -11.56 -0.41
CA ASP A 361 5.26 -11.40 -1.84
C ASP A 361 5.54 -9.96 -2.27
N THR A 362 6.47 -9.75 -3.20
CA THR A 362 6.98 -8.40 -3.53
C THR A 362 6.19 -7.66 -4.61
N PHE A 363 5.49 -8.37 -5.51
CA PHE A 363 4.91 -7.71 -6.69
C PHE A 363 3.45 -7.99 -6.93
N ASN A 364 2.87 -9.07 -6.39
CA ASN A 364 1.43 -9.27 -6.47
C ASN A 364 0.63 -8.15 -5.79
N PRO A 365 1.03 -7.64 -4.61
CA PRO A 365 0.40 -6.45 -4.04
C PRO A 365 0.44 -5.25 -5.00
N THR A 366 1.60 -4.97 -5.61
CA THR A 366 1.73 -3.85 -6.57
C THR A 366 0.89 -4.07 -7.82
N LYS A 367 0.90 -5.28 -8.40
CA LYS A 367 0.06 -5.63 -9.57
C LYS A 367 -1.41 -5.41 -9.27
N MET A 368 -1.92 -6.00 -8.19
CA MET A 368 -3.37 -6.07 -7.93
C MET A 368 -3.90 -4.82 -7.24
N VAL A 369 -3.19 -4.30 -6.24
CA VAL A 369 -3.66 -3.18 -5.40
C VAL A 369 -3.30 -1.82 -6.00
N VAL A 370 -2.12 -1.68 -6.60
CA VAL A 370 -1.67 -0.39 -7.16
C VAL A 370 -2.08 -0.25 -8.63
N PHE A 371 -1.80 -1.26 -9.45
CA PHE A 371 -2.04 -1.19 -10.89
C PHE A 371 -3.35 -1.86 -11.35
N GLY A 372 -4.10 -2.51 -10.46
CA GLY A 372 -5.40 -3.10 -10.77
C GLY A 372 -5.37 -4.30 -11.72
N PHE A 373 -4.25 -5.02 -11.81
CA PHE A 373 -4.16 -6.26 -12.57
C PHE A 373 -5.04 -7.34 -11.94
N PRO A 374 -5.63 -8.24 -12.75
CA PRO A 374 -6.31 -9.43 -12.22
C PRO A 374 -5.30 -10.36 -11.52
N ASP A 375 -5.81 -11.24 -10.66
CA ASP A 375 -5.01 -12.34 -10.10
C ASP A 375 -4.60 -13.31 -11.22
N ASP A 376 -3.32 -13.29 -11.60
CA ASP A 376 -2.71 -14.15 -12.61
C ASP A 376 -2.16 -15.46 -12.03
N SER A 377 -2.44 -15.72 -10.76
CA SER A 377 -2.00 -16.89 -10.01
C SER A 377 -0.51 -17.08 -9.83
N THR A 378 0.30 -16.06 -10.14
CA THR A 378 1.74 -16.11 -9.90
C THR A 378 2.08 -16.01 -8.42
N ILE A 379 3.26 -16.51 -8.04
CA ILE A 379 3.78 -16.46 -6.68
C ILE A 379 5.01 -15.56 -6.68
N GLY A 380 4.95 -14.43 -5.97
CA GLY A 380 6.05 -13.48 -5.84
C GLY A 380 6.77 -13.54 -4.49
N THR A 381 6.55 -14.60 -3.71
CA THR A 381 7.11 -14.77 -2.35
C THR A 381 8.64 -14.92 -2.41
N VAL A 382 9.34 -14.08 -1.66
CA VAL A 382 10.80 -14.09 -1.52
C VAL A 382 11.20 -13.86 -0.07
N ASP A 383 12.44 -14.22 0.23
CA ASP A 383 13.14 -13.79 1.43
C ASP A 383 13.40 -12.28 1.41
N LEU A 384 13.26 -11.66 2.57
CA LEU A 384 13.48 -10.23 2.76
C LEU A 384 14.98 -9.92 2.61
N PRO A 385 15.39 -9.05 1.68
CA PRO A 385 16.81 -8.82 1.46
C PRO A 385 17.42 -7.91 2.54
N GLN A 386 18.74 -7.92 2.61
CA GLN A 386 19.55 -6.90 3.29
C GLN A 386 19.32 -5.51 2.65
N VAL A 387 19.55 -4.43 3.40
CA VAL A 387 19.63 -3.06 2.83
C VAL A 387 20.88 -2.27 3.24
N TRP A 388 21.88 -2.89 3.87
CA TRP A 388 23.21 -2.27 4.05
C TRP A 388 24.01 -2.20 2.74
N ASN A 389 25.10 -1.44 2.76
CA ASN A 389 26.08 -1.23 1.69
C ASN A 389 25.43 -0.85 0.35
N GLN A 390 24.54 0.16 0.34
CA GLN A 390 23.83 0.51 -0.89
C GLN A 390 24.70 1.29 -1.90
N LYS A 391 25.75 2.00 -1.46
CA LYS A 391 26.60 2.77 -2.37
C LYS A 391 27.23 1.94 -3.49
N PRO A 392 27.93 0.80 -3.23
CA PRO A 392 28.47 -0.04 -4.30
C PRO A 392 27.39 -0.75 -5.13
N ARG A 393 26.11 -0.66 -4.75
CA ARG A 393 24.98 -1.27 -5.45
C ARG A 393 24.32 -0.32 -6.45
N GLU A 394 24.64 0.97 -6.44
CA GLU A 394 24.11 1.96 -7.39
C GLU A 394 24.41 1.62 -8.85
N SER A 395 25.51 0.88 -9.12
CA SER A 395 25.91 0.47 -10.47
C SER A 395 25.44 -0.93 -10.86
N LEU A 396 24.59 -1.58 -10.05
CA LEU A 396 24.17 -2.97 -10.22
C LEU A 396 22.71 -3.09 -10.66
N TYR A 397 22.31 -4.25 -11.17
CA TYR A 397 20.89 -4.58 -11.23
C TYR A 397 20.40 -5.07 -9.86
N LEU A 398 19.33 -4.42 -9.42
CA LEU A 398 18.70 -4.51 -8.12
C LEU A 398 17.49 -5.47 -8.14
N HIS A 399 16.97 -5.77 -6.95
CA HIS A 399 16.06 -6.88 -6.66
C HIS A 399 16.66 -8.26 -6.99
N TRP A 400 15.99 -9.31 -6.51
CA TRP A 400 16.40 -10.70 -6.73
C TRP A 400 16.56 -11.04 -8.22
N ASP A 401 15.69 -10.52 -9.07
CA ASP A 401 15.60 -10.78 -10.50
C ASP A 401 16.40 -9.79 -11.37
N GLY A 402 17.12 -8.82 -10.79
CA GLY A 402 17.90 -7.86 -11.56
C GLY A 402 17.04 -6.98 -12.49
N ASN A 403 15.82 -6.66 -12.02
CA ASN A 403 14.76 -6.08 -12.84
C ASN A 403 14.75 -4.55 -12.87
N ASN A 404 15.67 -3.89 -12.15
CA ASN A 404 15.79 -2.44 -12.09
C ASN A 404 17.24 -2.06 -11.79
N ASN A 405 17.79 -1.00 -12.38
CA ASN A 405 19.14 -0.50 -12.11
C ASN A 405 19.19 0.96 -11.65
N ASP A 406 18.07 1.49 -11.16
CA ASP A 406 17.97 2.81 -10.55
C ASP A 406 17.54 2.67 -9.08
N ILE A 407 18.44 3.02 -8.18
CA ILE A 407 18.20 2.84 -6.75
C ILE A 407 17.08 3.74 -6.21
N HIS A 408 16.87 4.92 -6.81
CA HIS A 408 15.81 5.83 -6.40
C HIS A 408 14.45 5.26 -6.81
N GLU A 409 14.33 4.81 -8.07
CA GLU A 409 13.12 4.15 -8.57
C GLU A 409 12.77 2.92 -7.72
N ARG A 410 13.75 2.04 -7.49
CA ARG A 410 13.57 0.85 -6.65
C ARG A 410 13.03 1.20 -5.27
N ASN A 411 13.61 2.21 -4.62
CA ASN A 411 13.22 2.63 -3.28
C ASN A 411 11.77 3.15 -3.26
N TYR A 412 11.40 4.04 -4.17
CA TYR A 412 10.03 4.56 -4.24
C TYR A 412 9.01 3.48 -4.61
N ALA A 413 9.37 2.52 -5.47
CA ALA A 413 8.51 1.39 -5.78
C ALA A 413 8.27 0.49 -4.55
N ALA A 414 9.30 0.27 -3.72
CA ALA A 414 9.15 -0.45 -2.46
C ALA A 414 8.23 0.32 -1.48
N ALA A 415 8.37 1.64 -1.38
CA ALA A 415 7.47 2.47 -0.59
C ALA A 415 6.02 2.41 -1.13
N MET A 416 5.85 2.39 -2.46
CA MET A 416 4.54 2.25 -3.11
C MET A 416 3.87 0.92 -2.75
N ALA A 417 4.63 -0.17 -2.75
CA ALA A 417 4.14 -1.51 -2.47
C ALA A 417 3.56 -1.66 -1.05
N VAL A 418 4.05 -0.85 -0.09
CA VAL A 418 3.53 -0.82 1.29
C VAL A 418 2.46 0.25 1.53
N GLY A 419 2.13 1.05 0.50
CA GLY A 419 1.00 2.01 0.54
C GLY A 419 1.38 3.49 0.53
N ALA A 420 2.64 3.85 0.23
CA ALA A 420 2.98 5.25 -0.05
C ALA A 420 2.42 5.69 -1.41
N THR A 421 1.96 6.94 -1.48
CA THR A 421 1.48 7.57 -2.71
C THR A 421 2.31 8.82 -3.00
N PRO A 422 2.31 9.34 -4.24
CA PRO A 422 3.00 10.59 -4.57
C PRO A 422 2.63 11.78 -3.68
N GLU A 423 1.40 11.82 -3.16
CA GLU A 423 0.89 12.89 -2.30
C GLU A 423 1.18 12.67 -0.81
N SER A 424 1.40 11.42 -0.40
CA SER A 424 1.48 11.05 1.02
C SER A 424 2.90 10.83 1.52
N VAL A 425 3.81 10.47 0.61
CA VAL A 425 5.24 10.25 0.88
C VAL A 425 5.87 11.49 1.49
N LEU A 426 6.89 11.29 2.32
CA LEU A 426 7.65 12.34 2.98
C LEU A 426 9.09 12.35 2.42
N PRO A 427 9.38 13.04 1.30
CA PRO A 427 10.67 12.92 0.62
C PRO A 427 11.87 13.22 1.51
N ALA A 428 11.78 14.22 2.40
CA ALA A 428 12.86 14.53 3.33
C ALA A 428 13.15 13.38 4.31
N SER A 429 12.09 12.81 4.89
CA SER A 429 12.21 11.67 5.82
C SER A 429 12.70 10.41 5.09
N PHE A 430 12.15 10.14 3.92
CA PHE A 430 12.50 9.01 3.08
C PHE A 430 13.95 9.08 2.59
N ASN A 431 14.38 10.24 2.08
CA ASN A 431 15.74 10.45 1.59
C ASN A 431 16.77 10.41 2.72
N ARG A 432 16.42 10.82 3.94
CA ARG A 432 17.30 10.66 5.11
C ARG A 432 17.65 9.18 5.33
N VAL A 433 16.65 8.31 5.29
CA VAL A 433 16.85 6.86 5.37
C VAL A 433 17.71 6.35 4.22
N THR A 434 17.33 6.62 2.97
CA THR A 434 18.03 6.04 1.81
C THR A 434 19.47 6.55 1.70
N ASN A 435 19.75 7.80 2.06
CA ASN A 435 21.11 8.35 2.11
C ASN A 435 21.96 7.68 3.18
N TRP A 436 21.42 7.40 4.36
CA TRP A 436 22.13 6.69 5.41
C TRP A 436 22.51 5.26 4.98
N LEU A 437 21.60 4.56 4.30
CA LEU A 437 21.82 3.21 3.78
C LEU A 437 22.94 3.12 2.72
N LEU A 438 23.28 4.22 2.05
CA LEU A 438 24.40 4.24 1.10
C LEU A 438 25.72 3.85 1.79
N GLY A 439 25.98 4.42 2.97
CA GLY A 439 27.24 4.23 3.70
C GLY A 439 27.18 3.24 4.86
N HIS A 440 25.99 2.81 5.29
CA HIS A 440 25.85 1.87 6.40
C HIS A 440 26.37 0.48 6.02
N LYS A 441 27.29 -0.08 6.81
CA LYS A 441 27.97 -1.34 6.49
C LYS A 441 27.25 -2.55 7.06
N ALA A 442 27.50 -3.71 6.44
CA ALA A 442 27.15 -5.01 6.99
C ALA A 442 27.72 -5.20 8.41
N PRO A 443 27.02 -5.88 9.32
CA PRO A 443 27.56 -6.25 10.62
C PRO A 443 28.68 -7.28 10.46
N ALA A 444 29.79 -7.08 11.17
CA ALA A 444 30.85 -8.07 11.24
C ALA A 444 30.36 -9.33 11.98
N TRP A 445 30.96 -10.48 11.65
CA TRP A 445 30.76 -11.71 12.40
C TRP A 445 31.15 -11.52 13.88
N PRO A 446 30.23 -11.74 14.84
CA PRO A 446 30.46 -11.40 16.23
C PRO A 446 31.14 -12.52 17.04
N PHE A 447 31.38 -13.69 16.42
CA PHE A 447 31.94 -14.87 17.09
C PHE A 447 33.42 -15.09 16.74
N ALA A 448 34.04 -16.07 17.39
CA ALA A 448 35.42 -16.45 17.08
C ALA A 448 35.54 -17.01 15.64
N LEU A 449 36.73 -16.85 15.07
CA LEU A 449 37.09 -17.35 13.74
C LEU A 449 38.34 -18.22 13.83
N ASP A 450 38.30 -19.35 13.13
CA ASP A 450 39.45 -20.22 12.89
C ASP A 450 40.30 -19.65 11.73
N GLN A 451 41.35 -18.91 12.09
CA GLN A 451 42.19 -18.20 11.12
C GLN A 451 42.88 -19.13 10.11
N ALA A 452 43.17 -20.38 10.47
CA ALA A 452 43.76 -21.34 9.55
C ALA A 452 42.75 -21.76 8.47
N LYS A 453 41.49 -21.96 8.85
CA LYS A 453 40.40 -22.21 7.91
C LYS A 453 40.06 -20.98 7.06
N VAL A 454 40.07 -19.77 7.62
CA VAL A 454 39.91 -18.52 6.86
C VAL A 454 40.98 -18.43 5.76
N ALA A 455 42.25 -18.63 6.12
CA ALA A 455 43.37 -18.59 5.17
C ALA A 455 43.24 -19.65 4.07
N ARG A 456 42.77 -20.87 4.40
CA ARG A 456 42.49 -21.93 3.43
C ARG A 456 41.26 -21.64 2.56
N GLY A 457 40.22 -21.05 3.13
CA GLY A 457 38.94 -20.79 2.47
C GLY A 457 38.99 -19.64 1.48
N LYS A 458 39.84 -18.63 1.73
CA LYS A 458 40.01 -17.47 0.86
C LYS A 458 40.26 -17.85 -0.61
N PRO A 459 41.29 -18.65 -0.97
CA PRO A 459 41.50 -19.02 -2.37
C PRO A 459 40.36 -19.89 -2.93
N VAL A 460 39.66 -20.66 -2.11
CA VAL A 460 38.47 -21.41 -2.55
C VAL A 460 37.36 -20.43 -2.95
N TRP A 461 37.10 -19.40 -2.16
CA TRP A 461 36.11 -18.37 -2.48
C TRP A 461 36.51 -17.55 -3.71
N GLU A 462 37.78 -17.13 -3.80
CA GLU A 462 38.30 -16.36 -4.93
C GLU A 462 38.13 -17.12 -6.26
N ASN A 463 38.40 -18.43 -6.27
CA ASN A 463 38.35 -19.24 -7.48
C ASN A 463 36.95 -19.71 -7.87
N ASN A 464 36.00 -19.79 -6.94
CA ASN A 464 34.69 -20.43 -7.18
C ASN A 464 33.48 -19.49 -7.01
N CYS A 465 33.63 -18.38 -6.29
CA CYS A 465 32.50 -17.55 -5.85
C CYS A 465 32.69 -16.07 -6.20
N ALA A 466 33.91 -15.55 -6.03
CA ALA A 466 34.18 -14.12 -6.15
C ALA A 466 33.76 -13.54 -7.49
N GLY A 467 33.98 -14.26 -8.60
CA GLY A 467 33.63 -13.80 -9.95
C GLY A 467 32.18 -13.30 -10.09
N CYS A 468 31.23 -13.93 -9.39
CA CYS A 468 29.82 -13.52 -9.37
C CYS A 468 29.46 -12.65 -8.16
N HIS A 469 30.08 -12.85 -6.99
CA HIS A 469 29.61 -12.30 -5.72
C HIS A 469 30.48 -11.20 -5.09
N ASP A 470 31.68 -10.96 -5.59
CA ASP A 470 32.58 -9.93 -5.06
C ASP A 470 32.31 -8.56 -5.69
N PHE A 471 32.32 -7.51 -4.89
CA PHE A 471 32.08 -6.17 -5.44
C PHE A 471 33.13 -5.81 -6.51
N GLY A 472 32.67 -5.23 -7.61
CA GLY A 472 33.53 -4.77 -8.71
C GLY A 472 33.92 -5.85 -9.72
N ARG A 473 33.40 -7.09 -9.60
CA ARG A 473 33.53 -8.09 -10.67
C ARG A 473 32.48 -7.88 -11.75
N THR A 474 32.81 -8.32 -12.98
CA THR A 474 31.97 -8.14 -14.17
C THR A 474 30.58 -8.74 -14.02
N ASP A 475 30.48 -9.91 -13.39
CA ASP A 475 29.23 -10.66 -13.30
C ASP A 475 28.39 -10.26 -12.07
N THR A 476 28.95 -9.47 -11.16
CA THR A 476 28.27 -9.04 -9.94
C THR A 476 27.14 -8.07 -10.26
N GLY A 477 25.97 -8.35 -9.68
CA GLY A 477 24.74 -7.63 -9.96
C GLY A 477 24.21 -7.82 -11.38
N GLN A 478 24.69 -8.81 -12.13
CA GLN A 478 24.21 -9.15 -13.46
C GLN A 478 23.36 -10.43 -13.44
N VAL A 479 22.54 -10.61 -14.48
CA VAL A 479 21.82 -11.85 -14.75
C VAL A 479 22.59 -12.60 -15.84
N THR A 480 23.48 -13.51 -15.44
CA THR A 480 24.46 -14.13 -16.36
C THR A 480 24.04 -15.48 -16.92
N THR A 481 23.09 -16.17 -16.29
CA THR A 481 22.61 -17.49 -16.72
C THR A 481 21.10 -17.48 -17.00
N SER A 482 20.60 -18.52 -17.66
CA SER A 482 19.14 -18.75 -17.76
C SER A 482 18.60 -19.35 -16.46
N ILE A 483 17.28 -19.29 -16.25
CA ILE A 483 16.65 -19.93 -15.09
C ILE A 483 16.81 -21.46 -15.10
N ASP A 484 16.86 -22.08 -16.29
CA ASP A 484 17.07 -23.52 -16.45
C ASP A 484 18.50 -23.93 -16.06
N GLU A 485 19.49 -23.10 -16.39
CA GLU A 485 20.89 -23.32 -16.02
C GLU A 485 21.11 -23.07 -14.51
N LEU A 486 20.53 -21.99 -13.97
CA LEU A 486 20.62 -21.69 -12.54
C LEU A 486 19.89 -22.73 -11.69
N GLY A 487 18.76 -23.25 -12.17
CA GLY A 487 17.98 -24.35 -11.59
C GLY A 487 17.23 -24.03 -10.29
N THR A 488 17.22 -22.76 -9.86
CA THR A 488 16.47 -22.31 -8.67
C THR A 488 14.99 -22.11 -8.99
N ASP A 489 14.13 -21.98 -7.97
CA ASP A 489 12.68 -21.77 -8.15
C ASP A 489 12.35 -20.59 -9.10
N PRO A 490 11.51 -20.77 -10.15
CA PRO A 490 11.24 -19.73 -11.14
C PRO A 490 10.04 -18.82 -10.81
N HIS A 491 9.29 -19.07 -9.73
CA HIS A 491 7.99 -18.44 -9.53
C HIS A 491 8.10 -16.92 -9.32
N ARG A 492 9.05 -16.48 -8.50
CA ARG A 492 9.30 -15.05 -8.28
C ARG A 492 9.72 -14.34 -9.57
N LEU A 493 10.54 -14.99 -10.40
CA LEU A 493 10.88 -14.47 -11.72
C LEU A 493 9.59 -14.31 -12.54
N ASN A 494 8.75 -15.35 -12.61
CA ASN A 494 7.53 -15.38 -13.42
C ASN A 494 6.47 -14.37 -12.95
N SER A 495 6.41 -14.02 -11.66
CA SER A 495 5.46 -13.03 -11.15
C SER A 495 5.71 -11.62 -11.66
N PHE A 496 6.94 -11.31 -12.09
CA PHE A 496 7.30 -10.03 -12.71
C PHE A 496 7.14 -10.14 -14.23
N THR A 497 6.14 -9.46 -14.80
CA THR A 497 5.74 -9.63 -16.20
C THR A 497 6.09 -8.41 -17.07
N ASN A 498 6.11 -8.58 -18.39
CA ASN A 498 6.24 -7.45 -19.32
C ASN A 498 5.08 -6.45 -19.17
N GLY A 499 3.87 -6.92 -18.85
CA GLY A 499 2.73 -6.05 -18.55
C GLY A 499 2.99 -5.16 -17.33
N LEU A 500 3.62 -5.71 -16.29
CA LEU A 500 4.02 -4.93 -15.11
C LEU A 500 5.12 -3.90 -15.44
N VAL A 501 6.09 -4.25 -16.30
CA VAL A 501 7.10 -3.28 -16.79
C VAL A 501 6.42 -2.11 -17.50
N THR A 502 5.49 -2.39 -18.41
CA THR A 502 4.71 -1.34 -19.10
C THR A 502 3.93 -0.47 -18.10
N ALA A 503 3.33 -1.06 -17.07
CA ALA A 503 2.61 -0.32 -16.04
C ALA A 503 3.53 0.62 -15.23
N PHE A 504 4.71 0.14 -14.82
CA PHE A 504 5.73 0.99 -14.19
C PHE A 504 6.13 2.15 -15.10
N HIS A 505 6.45 1.86 -16.37
CA HIS A 505 6.85 2.87 -17.35
C HIS A 505 5.74 3.88 -17.69
N GLY A 506 4.47 3.51 -17.53
CA GLY A 506 3.34 4.42 -17.67
C GLY A 506 3.11 5.32 -16.46
N PHE A 507 3.71 5.02 -15.31
CA PHE A 507 3.52 5.77 -14.07
C PHE A 507 4.51 6.95 -13.98
N LYS A 508 4.02 8.17 -14.21
CA LYS A 508 4.83 9.40 -14.26
C LYS A 508 4.27 10.46 -13.31
N LYS A 509 4.47 10.28 -12.00
CA LYS A 509 3.97 11.22 -10.99
C LYS A 509 5.00 11.44 -9.88
N SER A 510 5.73 12.55 -9.97
CA SER A 510 6.77 12.93 -9.00
C SER A 510 6.29 12.80 -7.53
N PRO A 511 7.12 12.23 -6.64
CA PRO A 511 8.48 11.71 -6.86
C PRO A 511 8.55 10.29 -7.45
N PHE A 512 7.42 9.68 -7.79
CA PHE A 512 7.31 8.32 -8.32
C PHE A 512 7.35 8.37 -9.85
N ASP A 513 8.51 8.07 -10.39
CA ASP A 513 8.75 7.95 -11.82
C ASP A 513 9.59 6.68 -12.03
N PHE A 514 9.09 5.74 -12.82
CA PHE A 514 9.71 4.43 -12.99
C PHE A 514 10.01 4.19 -14.47
N GLY A 515 11.26 4.30 -14.90
CA GLY A 515 11.71 4.10 -16.28
C GLY A 515 12.80 3.04 -16.45
N ALA A 516 13.36 2.52 -15.36
CA ALA A 516 14.49 1.60 -15.35
C ALA A 516 14.09 0.12 -15.21
N TYR A 517 12.79 -0.18 -15.15
CA TYR A 517 12.33 -1.56 -14.97
C TYR A 517 12.45 -2.40 -16.25
N ARG A 518 12.82 -3.67 -16.10
CA ARG A 518 12.92 -4.63 -17.20
C ARG A 518 12.56 -6.04 -16.77
N LYS A 519 12.03 -6.83 -17.71
CA LYS A 519 11.92 -8.27 -17.54
C LYS A 519 13.29 -8.92 -17.80
N THR A 520 13.68 -9.85 -16.96
CA THR A 520 14.92 -10.63 -17.08
C THR A 520 14.61 -12.12 -17.28
N GLN A 521 15.67 -12.92 -17.47
CA GLN A 521 15.62 -14.35 -17.77
C GLN A 521 16.01 -15.25 -16.58
N SER A 522 16.48 -14.67 -15.47
CA SER A 522 16.94 -15.39 -14.27
C SER A 522 17.15 -14.39 -13.11
N TYR A 523 17.83 -14.83 -12.05
CA TYR A 523 18.17 -14.01 -10.89
C TYR A 523 19.53 -13.31 -11.03
N SER A 524 19.67 -12.18 -10.35
CA SER A 524 20.90 -11.36 -10.32
C SER A 524 21.92 -11.96 -9.34
N ASN A 525 23.20 -11.95 -9.73
CA ASN A 525 24.31 -12.37 -8.88
C ASN A 525 24.55 -11.36 -7.75
N THR A 526 23.86 -11.54 -6.63
CA THR A 526 23.92 -10.57 -5.52
C THR A 526 25.27 -10.64 -4.78
N PRO A 527 25.91 -9.50 -4.44
CA PRO A 527 27.08 -9.51 -3.57
C PRO A 527 26.80 -10.19 -2.23
N THR A 528 27.82 -10.87 -1.67
CA THR A 528 27.72 -11.67 -0.43
C THR A 528 28.27 -10.97 0.82
N ASP A 529 28.29 -9.64 0.84
CA ASP A 529 28.65 -8.88 2.05
C ASP A 529 27.66 -9.16 3.20
N GLY A 530 28.18 -9.41 4.40
CA GLY A 530 27.37 -9.79 5.56
C GLY A 530 26.58 -11.08 5.37
N VAL A 531 27.04 -12.00 4.50
CA VAL A 531 26.31 -13.24 4.15
C VAL A 531 25.91 -14.08 5.36
N TRP A 532 26.66 -14.01 6.45
CA TRP A 532 26.33 -14.74 7.66
C TRP A 532 24.92 -14.39 8.19
N LEU A 533 24.51 -13.13 8.20
CA LEU A 533 23.20 -12.72 8.73
C LEU A 533 22.11 -12.65 7.64
N ARG A 534 22.21 -13.51 6.62
CA ARG A 534 21.26 -13.56 5.49
C ARG A 534 20.61 -14.93 5.31
N ALA A 535 20.69 -15.78 6.33
CA ALA A 535 19.96 -17.03 6.33
C ALA A 535 18.45 -16.80 6.54
N PRO A 536 17.58 -17.64 5.96
CA PRO A 536 17.89 -18.71 5.01
C PRO A 536 18.36 -18.20 3.63
N TYR A 537 19.05 -19.04 2.87
CA TYR A 537 19.67 -18.70 1.59
C TYR A 537 18.79 -19.01 0.39
N LEU A 538 19.22 -18.50 -0.77
CA LEU A 538 18.47 -18.35 -2.03
C LEU A 538 17.37 -17.27 -1.94
N HIS A 539 16.83 -16.86 -3.10
CA HIS A 539 15.87 -15.76 -3.18
C HIS A 539 14.56 -16.01 -2.40
N ASN A 540 14.21 -17.27 -2.14
CA ASN A 540 12.97 -17.68 -1.47
C ASN A 540 13.19 -18.21 -0.04
N GLY A 541 14.44 -18.19 0.46
CA GLY A 541 14.78 -18.67 1.80
C GLY A 541 14.62 -20.18 1.97
N SER A 542 14.83 -20.95 0.90
CA SER A 542 14.57 -22.40 0.86
C SER A 542 15.72 -23.27 1.36
N VAL A 543 16.88 -22.68 1.66
CA VAL A 543 18.08 -23.39 2.14
C VAL A 543 18.54 -22.83 3.48
N PRO A 544 18.46 -23.58 4.60
CA PRO A 544 18.55 -22.97 5.93
C PRO A 544 19.94 -22.49 6.35
N THR A 545 21.01 -23.11 5.85
CA THR A 545 22.40 -22.80 6.27
C THR A 545 23.36 -22.76 5.07
N LEU A 546 24.53 -22.10 5.20
CA LEU A 546 25.55 -22.14 4.15
C LEU A 546 26.07 -23.55 3.93
N TRP A 547 26.15 -24.34 5.02
CA TRP A 547 26.49 -25.76 4.92
C TRP A 547 25.55 -26.48 3.96
N ASP A 548 24.24 -26.28 4.11
CA ASP A 548 23.23 -26.92 3.26
C ASP A 548 23.25 -26.37 1.82
N LEU A 549 23.56 -25.08 1.62
CA LEU A 549 23.73 -24.48 0.29
C LEU A 549 24.83 -25.17 -0.52
N LEU A 550 25.94 -25.50 0.15
CA LEU A 550 27.06 -26.23 -0.44
C LEU A 550 26.83 -27.75 -0.52
N GLN A 551 25.67 -28.26 -0.13
CA GLN A 551 25.29 -29.64 -0.42
C GLN A 551 24.58 -29.75 -1.78
N PRO A 552 24.72 -30.88 -2.49
CA PRO A 552 23.89 -31.17 -3.64
C PRO A 552 22.40 -31.17 -3.22
N PRO A 553 21.46 -30.75 -4.10
CA PRO A 553 20.06 -30.55 -3.74
C PRO A 553 19.40 -31.72 -3.01
N GLU A 554 19.76 -32.96 -3.34
CA GLU A 554 19.20 -34.19 -2.75
C GLU A 554 19.55 -34.35 -1.26
N LYS A 555 20.57 -33.63 -0.77
CA LYS A 555 20.99 -33.62 0.63
C LYS A 555 20.49 -32.38 1.40
N ARG A 556 19.84 -31.43 0.73
CA ARG A 556 19.28 -30.23 1.37
C ARG A 556 18.01 -30.60 2.17
N PRO A 557 17.74 -29.98 3.32
CA PRO A 557 16.51 -30.23 4.07
C PRO A 557 15.25 -29.96 3.24
N LEU A 558 14.32 -30.91 3.21
CA LEU A 558 13.03 -30.75 2.53
C LEU A 558 12.01 -30.02 3.39
N VAL A 559 12.08 -30.20 4.71
CA VAL A 559 11.20 -29.57 5.68
C VAL A 559 12.01 -29.11 6.88
N PHE A 560 11.85 -27.86 7.29
CA PHE A 560 12.55 -27.26 8.43
C PHE A 560 11.74 -26.10 9.02
N PHE A 561 12.03 -25.66 10.24
CA PHE A 561 11.36 -24.50 10.83
C PHE A 561 12.10 -23.20 10.50
N THR A 562 11.34 -22.11 10.27
CA THR A 562 11.88 -20.76 10.09
C THR A 562 11.37 -19.81 11.18
N GLY A 563 11.89 -18.57 11.19
CA GLY A 563 11.52 -17.57 12.20
C GLY A 563 12.34 -17.63 13.47
N SER A 564 13.40 -18.44 13.49
CA SER A 564 14.37 -18.52 14.58
C SER A 564 15.39 -17.39 14.49
N ASP A 565 15.83 -16.91 15.63
CA ASP A 565 16.97 -16.00 15.77
C ASP A 565 18.15 -16.64 16.50
N VAL A 566 18.05 -17.89 16.96
CA VAL A 566 19.18 -18.62 17.56
C VAL A 566 20.11 -19.06 16.44
N TYR A 567 21.37 -18.65 16.52
CA TYR A 567 22.31 -18.77 15.41
C TYR A 567 23.12 -20.07 15.48
N ASP A 568 23.20 -20.81 14.37
CA ASP A 568 24.06 -21.98 14.20
C ASP A 568 25.42 -21.52 13.64
N GLN A 569 26.42 -21.45 14.52
CA GLN A 569 27.76 -20.94 14.18
C GLN A 569 28.57 -21.91 13.29
N ASP A 570 28.24 -23.20 13.33
CA ASP A 570 28.96 -24.25 12.60
C ASP A 570 28.47 -24.35 11.15
N LYS A 571 27.16 -24.31 10.95
CA LYS A 571 26.55 -24.38 9.62
C LYS A 571 26.33 -23.01 8.98
N VAL A 572 26.39 -21.94 9.77
CA VAL A 572 26.16 -20.54 9.38
C VAL A 572 24.74 -20.34 8.85
N GLY A 573 23.82 -20.20 9.79
CA GLY A 573 22.41 -19.90 9.58
C GLY A 573 21.68 -19.86 10.92
N PHE A 574 20.36 -20.05 10.90
CA PHE A 574 19.58 -20.14 12.14
C PHE A 574 19.27 -21.60 12.49
N VAL A 575 19.15 -21.91 13.78
CA VAL A 575 18.72 -23.22 14.27
C VAL A 575 17.28 -23.47 13.81
N THR A 576 17.07 -24.55 13.07
CA THR A 576 15.79 -24.86 12.39
C THR A 576 15.04 -26.07 12.98
N SER A 577 15.55 -26.68 14.06
CA SER A 577 14.89 -27.79 14.75
C SER A 577 15.46 -27.99 16.17
N GLY A 578 14.78 -28.81 16.98
CA GLY A 578 15.25 -29.20 18.30
C GLY A 578 14.96 -28.19 19.42
N GLN A 579 15.41 -28.52 20.64
CA GLN A 579 15.10 -27.75 21.86
C GLN A 579 15.74 -26.35 21.90
N GLN A 580 16.81 -26.13 21.13
CA GLN A 580 17.53 -24.86 21.10
C GLN A 580 16.84 -23.81 20.23
N MET A 581 15.92 -24.21 19.34
CA MET A 581 15.19 -23.33 18.46
C MET A 581 14.30 -22.37 19.26
N LYS A 582 14.36 -21.07 18.94
CA LYS A 582 13.40 -20.06 19.42
C LYS A 582 12.82 -19.31 18.23
N ALA A 583 11.64 -19.74 17.80
CA ALA A 583 10.97 -19.14 16.65
C ALA A 583 9.80 -18.24 17.06
N SER A 584 9.52 -17.22 16.23
CA SER A 584 8.33 -16.39 16.37
C SER A 584 7.04 -17.21 16.17
N ALA A 585 7.06 -18.23 15.31
CA ALA A 585 6.01 -19.24 15.15
C ALA A 585 6.55 -20.64 14.90
N ASP A 586 5.70 -21.64 15.11
CA ASP A 586 5.94 -23.04 14.72
C ASP A 586 5.69 -23.24 13.22
N PHE A 587 6.29 -22.39 12.39
CA PHE A 587 6.12 -22.43 10.94
C PHE A 587 7.06 -23.46 10.32
N LYS A 588 6.50 -24.50 9.69
CA LYS A 588 7.25 -25.49 8.91
C LYS A 588 7.34 -25.03 7.47
N TYR A 589 8.55 -24.71 7.03
CA TYR A 589 8.89 -24.49 5.65
C TYR A 589 8.94 -25.84 4.93
N ASP A 590 8.20 -26.00 3.84
CA ASP A 590 8.21 -27.19 2.98
C ASP A 590 8.65 -26.79 1.57
N THR A 591 9.80 -27.34 1.13
CA THR A 591 10.42 -27.01 -0.16
C THR A 591 9.73 -27.68 -1.33
N ARG A 592 8.74 -28.55 -1.09
CA ARG A 592 7.94 -29.22 -2.13
C ARG A 592 6.74 -28.41 -2.59
N LEU A 593 6.44 -27.30 -1.90
CA LEU A 593 5.37 -26.39 -2.29
C LEU A 593 5.83 -25.44 -3.40
N GLU A 594 4.90 -25.01 -4.25
CA GLU A 594 5.16 -24.03 -5.31
C GLU A 594 5.75 -22.73 -4.72
N GLY A 595 6.78 -22.20 -5.39
CA GLY A 595 7.53 -21.02 -4.93
C GLY A 595 8.59 -21.32 -3.86
N ASN A 596 8.60 -22.52 -3.28
CA ASN A 596 9.49 -22.88 -2.18
C ASN A 596 10.65 -23.81 -2.58
N HIS A 597 10.83 -24.14 -3.87
CA HIS A 597 11.83 -25.13 -4.28
C HIS A 597 13.25 -24.72 -3.85
N ASN A 598 14.02 -25.70 -3.37
CA ASN A 598 15.38 -25.54 -2.86
C ASN A 598 16.46 -26.07 -3.83
N GLY A 599 16.13 -26.20 -5.12
CA GLY A 599 17.03 -26.66 -6.17
C GLY A 599 17.99 -25.58 -6.65
N GLY A 600 18.85 -25.95 -7.61
CA GLY A 600 19.72 -25.01 -8.31
C GLY A 600 20.92 -24.50 -7.50
N HIS A 601 21.64 -23.57 -8.10
CA HIS A 601 22.90 -23.00 -7.59
C HIS A 601 23.87 -24.12 -7.17
N LEU A 602 24.35 -24.89 -8.16
CA LEU A 602 25.19 -26.07 -7.93
C LEU A 602 26.68 -25.74 -7.70
N TYR A 603 27.05 -24.46 -7.76
CA TYR A 603 28.42 -23.99 -7.50
C TYR A 603 28.88 -24.36 -6.09
N GLY A 604 30.10 -24.91 -5.98
CA GLY A 604 30.67 -25.35 -4.71
C GLY A 604 30.18 -26.70 -4.17
N THR A 605 29.15 -27.32 -4.77
CA THR A 605 28.58 -28.60 -4.28
C THR A 605 29.54 -29.78 -4.39
N GLN A 606 30.48 -29.73 -5.35
CA GLN A 606 31.50 -30.76 -5.60
C GLN A 606 32.79 -30.58 -4.79
N LEU A 607 32.91 -29.50 -4.00
CA LEU A 607 34.08 -29.28 -3.15
C LEU A 607 34.19 -30.39 -2.08
N SER A 608 35.42 -30.64 -1.63
CA SER A 608 35.64 -31.54 -0.49
C SER A 608 34.98 -30.97 0.78
N GLU A 609 34.61 -31.83 1.73
CA GLU A 609 34.08 -31.38 3.03
C GLU A 609 35.03 -30.38 3.72
N LEU A 610 36.34 -30.61 3.64
CA LEU A 610 37.35 -29.72 4.21
C LEU A 610 37.34 -28.34 3.55
N ASP A 611 37.20 -28.30 2.23
CA ASP A 611 37.18 -27.03 1.49
C ASP A 611 35.84 -26.31 1.68
N LYS A 612 34.72 -27.02 1.81
CA LYS A 612 33.42 -26.41 2.19
C LYS A 612 33.49 -25.75 3.56
N ARG A 613 34.06 -26.44 4.56
CA ARG A 613 34.23 -25.88 5.91
C ARG A 613 35.17 -24.68 5.92
N ALA A 614 36.28 -24.74 5.18
CA ALA A 614 37.19 -23.61 5.05
C ALA A 614 36.54 -22.43 4.33
N LEU A 615 35.81 -22.68 3.23
CA LEU A 615 35.04 -21.67 2.50
C LEU A 615 34.01 -20.98 3.39
N ILE A 616 33.21 -21.74 4.15
CA ILE A 616 32.23 -21.18 5.10
C ILE A 616 32.94 -20.32 6.14
N GLU A 617 34.08 -20.78 6.69
CA GLU A 617 34.82 -19.99 7.67
C GLU A 617 35.33 -18.66 7.09
N PHE A 618 35.79 -18.65 5.84
CA PHE A 618 36.14 -17.42 5.14
C PHE A 618 34.92 -16.54 4.88
N MET A 619 33.78 -17.11 4.49
CA MET A 619 32.54 -16.36 4.22
C MET A 619 31.99 -15.65 5.46
N LYS A 620 32.31 -16.11 6.68
CA LYS A 620 32.02 -15.38 7.93
C LYS A 620 32.72 -14.02 7.99
N THR A 621 33.78 -13.80 7.22
CA THR A 621 34.55 -12.54 7.21
C THR A 621 34.03 -11.48 6.22
N LEU A 622 33.04 -11.84 5.38
CA LEU A 622 32.52 -11.02 4.29
C LEU A 622 31.45 -10.02 4.72
#